data_AF-A0A1C0VTS4-F1
#
_entry.id   AF-A0A1C0VTS4-F1
#
_cell.length_a   1.000
_cell.length_b   1.000
_cell.length_c   1.000
_cell.angle_alpha   90.00
_cell.angle_beta   90.00
_cell.angle_gamma   90.00
#
_symmetry.space_group_name_H-M   'P 1'
#
loop_
_entity.id
_entity.type
_entity.pdbx_description
1 polymer ?
#
loop_
_entity_poly.entity_id
_entity_poly.type
_entity_poly.pdbx_seq_one_letter_code
_entity_poly.pdbx_strand_id
1 'polypeptide(L)'
;MLQSQPDSVSTDFPKQLDIAKVAIYGLSILSAAMFLFLPFVNLLHPSPWQRWMGTIHGCGSLLATVVAVYMGHLAFPLLRGVGKILPQMRTLTFWSTSISFLAIATGNLAYMRFRAGIEFGGASAWLKENSPLTQYIVAEYHELTPLFTLPLGVACTWILWKYGDSILAKENRPVLAATCVALMAIMFFTMGGLVTGLAIAKIKAL
;
A
#
# COMPACT_ATOMS: atom_id res chain seq x y z
N MET A 1 -9.67 14.35 -73.40
CA MET A 1 -8.55 14.75 -72.52
C MET A 1 -9.08 14.81 -71.11
N LEU A 2 -8.88 13.75 -70.31
CA LEU A 2 -9.22 13.72 -68.89
C LEU A 2 -7.94 13.97 -68.11
N GLN A 3 -7.98 14.99 -67.26
CA GLN A 3 -6.84 15.56 -66.55
C GLN A 3 -6.56 14.70 -65.31
N SER A 4 -5.38 14.08 -65.27
CA SER A 4 -4.90 13.32 -64.12
C SER A 4 -4.61 14.27 -62.95
N GLN A 5 -5.31 14.11 -61.83
CA GLN A 5 -4.93 14.77 -60.59
C GLN A 5 -3.63 14.15 -60.04
N PRO A 6 -2.71 14.96 -59.49
CA PRO A 6 -1.49 14.44 -58.90
C PRO A 6 -1.81 13.75 -57.57
N ASP A 7 -1.35 12.51 -57.43
CA ASP A 7 -1.38 11.75 -56.18
C ASP A 7 -0.74 12.58 -55.05
N SER A 8 -1.54 12.94 -54.06
CA SER A 8 -1.04 13.54 -52.82
C SER A 8 -0.24 12.47 -52.08
N VAL A 9 1.09 12.54 -52.19
CA VAL A 9 2.01 11.74 -51.38
C VAL A 9 1.72 12.06 -49.92
N SER A 10 1.02 11.14 -49.22
CA SER A 10 0.92 11.19 -47.78
C SER A 10 2.33 11.01 -47.23
N THR A 11 2.93 12.08 -46.73
CA THR A 11 4.13 12.01 -45.91
C THR A 11 3.75 11.29 -44.62
N ASP A 12 3.86 9.96 -44.64
CA ASP A 12 3.86 9.15 -43.43
C ASP A 12 5.08 9.59 -42.62
N PHE A 13 4.85 10.49 -41.67
CA PHE A 13 5.86 10.87 -40.69
C PHE A 13 6.34 9.58 -40.02
N PRO A 14 7.66 9.33 -39.97
CA PRO A 14 8.17 8.15 -39.27
C PRO A 14 7.63 8.20 -37.84
N LYS A 15 7.02 7.08 -37.39
CA LYS A 15 6.56 6.86 -36.01
C LYS A 15 7.77 6.81 -35.07
N GLN A 16 8.50 7.91 -34.95
CA GLN A 16 9.42 8.14 -33.85
C GLN A 16 8.56 7.94 -32.59
N LEU A 17 9.00 7.03 -31.71
CA LEU A 17 8.40 6.88 -30.39
C LEU A 17 8.26 8.27 -29.81
N ASP A 18 7.01 8.72 -29.66
CA ASP A 18 6.68 10.05 -29.18
C ASP A 18 7.56 10.33 -27.95
N ILE A 19 8.44 11.33 -28.05
CA ILE A 19 9.40 11.66 -27.00
C ILE A 19 8.64 11.89 -25.68
N ALA A 20 7.40 12.40 -25.75
CA ALA A 20 6.53 12.53 -24.59
C ALA A 20 6.16 11.17 -23.99
N LYS A 21 5.80 10.17 -24.81
CA LYS A 21 5.51 8.81 -24.34
C LYS A 21 6.72 8.16 -23.67
N VAL A 22 7.92 8.30 -24.24
CA VAL A 22 9.16 7.78 -23.64
C VAL A 22 9.44 8.49 -22.32
N ALA A 23 9.34 9.83 -22.28
CA ALA A 23 9.55 10.61 -21.07
C ALA A 23 8.54 10.24 -19.96
N ILE A 24 7.26 10.08 -20.29
CA ILE A 24 6.21 9.69 -19.33
C ILE A 24 6.49 8.31 -18.73
N TYR A 25 6.82 7.31 -19.55
CA TYR A 25 7.14 5.98 -19.03
C TYR A 25 8.45 5.99 -18.22
N GLY A 26 9.48 6.68 -18.70
CA GLY A 26 10.74 6.83 -17.98
C GLY A 26 10.55 7.46 -16.60
N LEU A 27 9.83 8.58 -16.51
CA LEU A 27 9.51 9.24 -15.24
C LEU A 27 8.64 8.38 -14.34
N SER A 28 7.67 7.64 -14.88
CA SER A 28 6.81 6.75 -14.11
C SER A 28 7.61 5.59 -13.49
N ILE A 29 8.49 4.96 -14.28
CA ILE A 29 9.37 3.88 -13.80
C ILE A 29 10.33 4.40 -12.75
N LEU A 30 10.97 5.55 -13.01
CA LEU A 30 11.89 6.17 -12.05
C LEU A 30 11.18 6.51 -10.74
N SER A 31 9.98 7.10 -10.81
CA SER A 31 9.19 7.44 -9.62
C SER A 31 8.80 6.19 -8.83
N ALA A 32 8.34 5.14 -9.51
CA ALA A 32 8.02 3.87 -8.88
C ALA A 32 9.27 3.23 -8.23
N ALA A 33 10.41 3.25 -8.91
CA ALA A 33 11.67 2.77 -8.36
C ALA A 33 12.05 3.56 -7.10
N MET A 34 12.11 4.89 -7.17
CA MET A 34 12.44 5.74 -6.01
C MET A 34 11.52 5.45 -4.82
N PHE A 35 10.22 5.28 -5.05
CA PHE A 35 9.26 4.92 -4.01
C PHE A 35 9.54 3.53 -3.42
N LEU A 36 9.81 2.52 -4.25
CA LEU A 36 10.16 1.17 -3.82
C LEU A 36 11.49 1.09 -3.07
N PHE A 37 12.41 2.03 -3.32
CA PHE A 37 13.70 2.10 -2.64
C PHE A 37 13.69 2.88 -1.30
N LEU A 38 12.57 3.51 -0.91
CA LEU A 38 12.47 4.24 0.37
C LEU A 38 12.96 3.46 1.59
N PRO A 39 12.66 2.16 1.77
CA PRO A 39 13.11 1.42 2.95
C PRO A 39 14.62 1.32 3.09
N PHE A 40 15.37 1.37 1.99
CA PHE A 40 16.83 1.23 2.00
C PHE A 40 17.55 2.45 2.57
N VAL A 41 16.87 3.60 2.70
CA VAL A 41 17.41 4.75 3.43
C VAL A 41 17.74 4.39 4.88
N ASN A 42 17.04 3.42 5.47
CA ASN A 42 17.33 2.94 6.83
C ASN A 42 18.72 2.30 6.97
N LEU A 43 19.34 1.82 5.88
CA LEU A 43 20.70 1.28 5.92
C LEU A 43 21.75 2.32 6.32
N LEU A 44 21.43 3.61 6.22
CA LEU A 44 22.29 4.72 6.61
C LEU A 44 22.20 5.05 8.12
N HIS A 45 21.25 4.45 8.85
CA HIS A 45 21.03 4.75 10.26
C HIS A 45 22.25 4.35 11.12
N PRO A 46 22.71 5.11 12.12
CA PRO A 46 23.90 4.76 12.91
C PRO A 46 23.76 3.44 13.70
N SER A 47 22.62 3.18 14.33
CA SER A 47 22.34 1.95 15.07
C SER A 47 22.15 0.71 14.17
N PRO A 48 22.93 -0.39 14.36
CA PRO A 48 22.77 -1.64 13.60
C PRO A 48 21.38 -2.26 13.69
N TRP A 49 20.74 -2.20 14.85
CA TRP A 49 19.39 -2.71 15.05
C TRP A 49 18.37 -1.94 14.20
N GLN A 50 18.44 -0.60 14.24
CA GLN A 50 17.52 0.24 13.46
C GLN A 50 17.77 0.14 11.95
N ARG A 51 19.02 -0.10 11.50
CA ARG A 51 19.30 -0.38 10.08
C ARG A 51 18.51 -1.58 9.59
N TRP A 52 18.68 -2.72 10.25
CA TRP A 52 18.07 -3.97 9.81
C TRP A 52 16.56 -3.98 10.03
N MET A 53 16.11 -3.60 11.22
CA MET A 53 14.68 -3.58 11.51
C MET A 53 13.94 -2.52 10.70
N GLY A 54 14.50 -1.32 10.54
CA GLY A 54 13.92 -0.28 9.69
C GLY A 54 13.83 -0.71 8.23
N THR A 55 14.85 -1.39 7.71
CA THR A 55 14.83 -1.92 6.33
C THR A 55 13.80 -3.04 6.18
N ILE A 56 13.82 -4.05 7.07
CA ILE A 56 12.91 -5.20 7.01
C ILE A 56 11.45 -4.74 7.16
N HIS A 57 11.16 -3.96 8.19
CA HIS A 57 9.82 -3.44 8.42
C HIS A 57 9.39 -2.46 7.32
N GLY A 58 10.30 -1.60 6.85
CA GLY A 58 10.03 -0.68 5.74
C GLY A 58 9.67 -1.42 4.45
N CYS A 59 10.43 -2.47 4.08
CA CYS A 59 10.11 -3.31 2.93
C CYS A 59 8.78 -4.04 3.12
N GLY A 60 8.55 -4.62 4.30
CA GLY A 60 7.32 -5.34 4.62
C GLY A 60 6.08 -4.45 4.59
N SER A 61 6.13 -3.27 5.20
CA SER A 61 5.05 -2.29 5.23
C SER A 61 4.75 -1.69 3.85
N LEU A 62 5.80 -1.42 3.06
CA LEU A 62 5.65 -0.94 1.69
C LEU A 62 4.99 -1.99 0.80
N LEU A 63 5.46 -3.24 0.86
CA LEU A 63 4.86 -4.35 0.13
C LEU A 63 3.41 -4.60 0.57
N ALA A 64 3.14 -4.60 1.88
CA ALA A 64 1.79 -4.71 2.43
C ALA A 64 0.86 -3.64 1.85
N THR A 65 1.33 -2.39 1.81
CA THR A 65 0.57 -1.25 1.28
C THR A 65 0.30 -1.41 -0.21
N VAL A 66 1.31 -1.74 -1.02
CA VAL A 66 1.14 -1.92 -2.47
C VAL A 66 0.11 -3.01 -2.77
N VAL A 67 0.21 -4.17 -2.11
CA VAL A 67 -0.72 -5.29 -2.32
C VAL A 67 -2.12 -4.93 -1.82
N ALA A 68 -2.24 -4.30 -0.65
CA ALA A 68 -3.53 -3.89 -0.08
C ALA A 68 -4.23 -2.83 -0.93
N VAL A 69 -3.49 -1.85 -1.47
CA VAL A 69 -4.01 -0.83 -2.37
C VAL A 69 -4.49 -1.47 -3.67
N TYR A 70 -3.71 -2.38 -4.26
CA TYR A 70 -4.13 -3.08 -5.48
C TYR A 70 -5.38 -3.93 -5.25
N MET A 71 -5.43 -4.67 -4.13
CA MET A 71 -6.59 -5.44 -3.71
C MET A 71 -7.84 -4.56 -3.50
N GLY A 72 -7.70 -3.43 -2.80
CA GLY A 72 -8.79 -2.48 -2.59
C GLY A 72 -9.29 -1.85 -3.89
N HIS A 73 -8.39 -1.57 -4.84
CA HIS A 73 -8.77 -1.10 -6.17
C HIS A 73 -9.57 -2.15 -6.96
N LEU A 74 -9.21 -3.44 -6.86
CA LEU A 74 -9.97 -4.53 -7.49
C LEU A 74 -11.32 -4.79 -6.81
N ALA A 75 -11.53 -4.35 -5.57
CA ALA A 75 -12.83 -4.44 -4.91
C ALA A 75 -13.91 -3.60 -5.61
N PHE A 76 -13.55 -2.48 -6.25
CA PHE A 76 -14.50 -1.64 -7.00
C PHE A 76 -15.16 -2.36 -8.19
N PRO A 77 -14.41 -2.94 -9.15
CA PRO A 77 -15.03 -3.70 -10.24
C PRO A 77 -15.75 -4.96 -9.72
N LEU A 78 -15.26 -5.60 -8.65
CA LEU A 78 -15.94 -6.76 -8.07
C LEU A 78 -17.33 -6.37 -7.51
N LEU A 79 -17.40 -5.25 -6.81
CA LEU A 79 -18.65 -4.66 -6.31
C LEU A 79 -19.63 -4.33 -7.45
N ARG A 80 -19.10 -3.94 -8.62
CA ARG A 80 -19.89 -3.68 -9.85
C ARG A 80 -20.27 -4.95 -10.62
N GLY A 81 -19.98 -6.14 -10.08
CA GLY A 81 -20.39 -7.42 -10.66
C GLY A 81 -19.38 -8.04 -11.63
N VAL A 82 -18.14 -7.54 -11.70
CA VAL A 82 -17.09 -8.15 -12.52
C VAL A 82 -16.57 -9.42 -11.84
N GLY A 83 -17.26 -10.54 -12.03
CA GLY A 83 -16.94 -11.81 -11.34
C GLY A 83 -15.62 -12.46 -11.74
N LYS A 84 -15.09 -12.17 -12.94
CA LYS A 84 -13.85 -12.79 -13.47
C LYS A 84 -12.60 -12.55 -12.60
N ILE A 85 -12.61 -11.51 -11.77
CA ILE A 85 -11.49 -11.18 -10.87
C ILE A 85 -11.59 -11.89 -9.51
N LEU A 86 -12.69 -12.59 -9.22
CA LEU A 86 -12.91 -13.23 -7.92
C LEU A 86 -11.82 -14.26 -7.53
N PRO A 87 -11.32 -15.14 -8.41
CA PRO A 87 -10.20 -16.03 -8.08
C PRO A 87 -8.95 -15.25 -7.68
N GLN A 88 -8.64 -14.18 -8.41
CA GLN A 88 -7.51 -13.30 -8.10
C GLN A 88 -7.72 -12.60 -6.75
N MET A 89 -8.93 -12.13 -6.46
CA MET A 89 -9.27 -11.49 -5.18
C MET A 89 -9.07 -12.43 -4.00
N ARG A 90 -9.49 -13.70 -4.10
CA ARG A 90 -9.24 -14.71 -3.04
C ARG A 90 -7.76 -14.87 -2.70
N THR A 91 -6.92 -14.99 -3.73
CA THR A 91 -5.48 -15.15 -3.57
C THR A 91 -4.83 -13.87 -3.06
N LEU A 92 -5.19 -12.71 -3.62
CA LEU A 92 -4.65 -11.42 -3.19
C LEU A 92 -5.03 -11.08 -1.75
N THR A 93 -6.27 -11.30 -1.33
CA THR A 93 -6.69 -11.02 0.05
C THR A 93 -5.98 -11.94 1.05
N PHE A 94 -5.77 -13.22 0.71
CA PHE A 94 -4.95 -14.11 1.53
C PHE A 94 -3.51 -13.59 1.70
N TRP A 95 -2.82 -13.30 0.58
CA TRP A 95 -1.43 -12.82 0.65
C TRP A 95 -1.33 -11.43 1.28
N SER A 96 -2.26 -10.52 1.01
CA SER A 96 -2.33 -9.21 1.64
C SER A 96 -2.45 -9.33 3.16
N THR A 97 -3.29 -10.24 3.65
CA THR A 97 -3.45 -10.50 5.08
C THR A 97 -2.19 -11.08 5.70
N SER A 98 -1.56 -12.07 5.07
CA SER A 98 -0.31 -12.68 5.54
C SER A 98 0.85 -11.69 5.59
N ILE A 99 1.01 -10.86 4.55
CA ILE A 99 2.05 -9.82 4.51
C ILE A 99 1.75 -8.73 5.54
N SER A 100 0.49 -8.34 5.71
CA SER A 100 0.09 -7.37 6.75
C SER A 100 0.40 -7.89 8.15
N PHE A 101 0.15 -9.17 8.44
CA PHE A 101 0.55 -9.80 9.70
C PHE A 101 2.06 -9.70 9.94
N LEU A 102 2.88 -10.01 8.94
CA LEU A 102 4.35 -9.89 9.05
C LEU A 102 4.80 -8.44 9.22
N ALA A 103 4.16 -7.50 8.53
CA ALA A 103 4.43 -6.06 8.68
C ALA A 103 4.08 -5.58 10.10
N ILE A 104 2.99 -6.06 10.69
CA ILE A 104 2.59 -5.76 12.07
C ILE A 104 3.58 -6.37 13.07
N ALA A 105 3.96 -7.65 12.87
CA ALA A 105 4.91 -8.32 13.75
C ALA A 105 6.26 -7.59 13.77
N THR A 106 6.79 -7.23 12.60
CA THR A 106 8.05 -6.46 12.48
C THR A 106 7.90 -5.02 12.96
N GLY A 107 6.71 -4.41 12.79
CA GLY A 107 6.39 -3.08 13.29
C GLY A 107 6.38 -3.02 14.80
N ASN A 108 5.83 -4.04 15.46
CA ASN A 108 5.86 -4.16 16.92
C ASN A 108 7.30 -4.26 17.45
N LEU A 109 8.21 -4.91 16.72
CA LEU A 109 9.62 -4.95 17.08
C LEU A 109 10.28 -3.55 17.00
N ALA A 110 9.98 -2.78 15.95
CA ALA A 110 10.42 -1.40 15.82
C ALA A 110 9.78 -0.49 16.90
N TYR A 111 8.53 -0.76 17.25
CA TYR A 111 7.74 -0.02 18.22
C TYR A 111 8.33 -0.08 19.64
N MET A 112 8.96 -1.20 20.04
CA MET A 112 9.64 -1.29 21.34
C MET A 112 10.69 -0.18 21.52
N ARG A 113 11.44 0.17 20.45
CA ARG A 113 12.42 1.26 20.50
C ARG A 113 11.74 2.64 20.52
N PHE A 114 10.63 2.80 19.80
CA PHE A 114 9.83 4.02 19.82
C PHE A 114 9.30 4.32 21.23
N ARG A 115 8.87 3.28 21.96
CA ARG A 115 8.33 3.35 23.33
C ARG A 115 9.35 3.34 24.46
N ALA A 116 10.64 3.26 24.14
CA ALA A 116 11.68 3.31 25.16
C ALA A 116 11.56 4.60 26.01
N GLY A 117 12.12 4.59 27.22
CA GLY A 117 12.21 5.80 28.05
C GLY A 117 13.09 6.88 27.40
N ILE A 118 12.99 8.11 27.88
CA ILE A 118 13.76 9.24 27.34
C ILE A 118 15.28 9.05 27.53
N GLU A 119 15.66 8.38 28.61
CA GLU A 119 17.02 7.97 28.96
C GLU A 119 17.63 6.99 27.94
N PHE A 120 16.79 6.26 27.22
CA PHE A 120 17.18 5.38 26.11
C PHE A 120 16.91 6.04 24.73
N GLY A 121 16.59 7.33 24.71
CA GLY A 121 16.31 8.11 23.52
C GLY A 121 14.98 7.75 22.85
N GLY A 122 13.97 7.35 23.61
CA GLY A 122 12.64 7.00 23.09
C GLY A 122 11.91 8.14 22.41
N ALA A 123 11.48 7.91 21.17
CA ALA A 123 10.77 8.92 20.38
C ALA A 123 9.40 9.27 20.95
N SER A 124 8.68 8.30 21.55
CA SER A 124 7.38 8.55 22.19
C SER A 124 7.50 9.43 23.43
N ALA A 125 8.50 9.19 24.28
CA ALA A 125 8.75 10.02 25.45
C ALA A 125 9.09 11.46 25.04
N TRP A 126 9.97 11.61 24.04
CA TRP A 126 10.31 12.91 23.50
C TRP A 126 9.10 13.65 22.90
N LEU A 127 8.23 12.93 22.16
CA LEU A 127 7.00 13.52 21.59
C LEU A 127 6.04 13.99 22.67
N LYS A 128 5.87 13.25 23.76
CA LYS A 128 5.01 13.66 24.88
C LYS A 128 5.48 14.96 25.53
N GLU A 129 6.78 15.23 25.51
CA GLU A 129 7.36 16.46 26.06
C GLU A 129 7.35 17.63 25.06
N ASN A 130 7.61 17.36 23.78
CA ASN A 130 7.93 18.41 22.79
C ASN A 130 6.81 18.65 21.77
N SER A 131 6.04 17.62 21.43
CA SER A 131 4.91 17.73 20.50
C SER A 131 3.78 16.76 20.87
N PRO A 132 3.06 17.03 21.97
CA PRO A 132 2.03 16.12 22.49
C PRO A 132 0.94 15.81 21.47
N LEU A 133 0.58 16.79 20.64
CA LEU A 133 -0.43 16.61 19.59
C LEU A 133 0.00 15.57 18.55
N THR A 134 1.28 15.55 18.16
CA THR A 134 1.82 14.53 17.25
C THR A 134 1.77 13.14 17.89
N GLN A 135 2.04 13.02 19.19
CA GLN A 135 1.87 11.74 19.90
C GLN A 135 0.40 11.31 19.92
N TYR A 136 -0.49 12.16 20.42
CA TYR A 136 -1.88 11.78 20.69
C TYR A 136 -2.76 11.66 19.45
N ILE A 137 -2.37 12.26 18.32
CA ILE A 137 -3.12 12.14 17.06
C ILE A 137 -2.40 11.21 16.08
N VAL A 138 -1.17 11.55 15.69
CA VAL A 138 -0.50 10.86 14.58
C VAL A 138 0.04 9.51 15.01
N ALA A 139 0.73 9.44 16.16
CA ALA A 139 1.26 8.18 16.67
C ALA A 139 0.14 7.23 17.09
N GLU A 140 -0.88 7.73 17.81
CA GLU A 140 -2.04 6.88 18.17
C GLU A 140 -2.81 6.39 16.94
N TYR A 141 -3.08 7.25 15.94
CA TYR A 141 -3.69 6.79 14.69
C TYR A 141 -2.87 5.69 14.02
N HIS A 142 -1.54 5.86 13.95
CA HIS A 142 -0.65 4.86 13.37
C HIS A 142 -0.69 3.54 14.15
N GLU A 143 -0.64 3.61 15.47
CA GLU A 143 -0.68 2.44 16.38
C GLU A 143 -2.02 1.69 16.29
N LEU A 144 -3.13 2.40 16.08
CA LEU A 144 -4.48 1.80 16.01
C LEU A 144 -4.83 1.27 14.61
N THR A 145 -4.21 1.79 13.55
CA THR A 145 -4.48 1.37 12.16
C THR A 145 -4.38 -0.17 11.96
N PRO A 146 -3.36 -0.87 12.48
CA PRO A 146 -3.27 -2.33 12.47
C PRO A 146 -4.47 -3.08 13.06
N LEU A 147 -5.19 -2.50 14.03
CA LEU A 147 -6.36 -3.13 14.65
C LEU A 147 -7.53 -3.26 13.66
N PHE A 148 -7.51 -2.52 12.57
CA PHE A 148 -8.51 -2.63 11.51
C PHE A 148 -8.03 -3.52 10.38
N THR A 149 -6.78 -3.39 9.93
CA THR A 149 -6.30 -4.07 8.72
C THR A 149 -6.26 -5.59 8.87
N LEU A 150 -5.74 -6.11 9.98
CA LEU A 150 -5.58 -7.56 10.16
C LEU A 150 -6.92 -8.27 10.41
N PRO A 151 -7.80 -7.83 11.34
CA PRO A 151 -9.10 -8.49 11.54
C PRO A 151 -9.99 -8.42 10.30
N LEU A 152 -10.04 -7.27 9.61
CA LEU A 152 -10.78 -7.16 8.36
C LEU A 152 -10.19 -8.05 7.27
N GLY A 153 -8.86 -8.10 7.14
CA GLY A 153 -8.16 -8.96 6.18
C GLY A 153 -8.52 -10.43 6.39
N VAL A 154 -8.42 -10.93 7.63
CA VAL A 154 -8.78 -12.30 8.00
C VAL A 154 -10.25 -12.59 7.69
N ALA A 155 -11.16 -11.68 8.06
CA ALA A 155 -12.59 -11.84 7.80
C ALA A 155 -12.88 -11.88 6.29
N CYS A 156 -12.32 -10.96 5.51
CA CYS A 156 -12.48 -10.93 4.06
C CYS A 156 -11.89 -12.17 3.38
N THR A 157 -10.69 -12.62 3.79
CA THR A 157 -10.10 -13.87 3.31
C THR A 157 -11.05 -15.02 3.58
N TRP A 158 -11.55 -15.16 4.81
CA TRP A 158 -12.47 -16.23 5.16
C TRP A 158 -13.76 -16.17 4.34
N ILE A 159 -14.41 -15.01 4.22
CA ILE A 159 -15.65 -14.86 3.45
C ILE A 159 -15.44 -15.22 1.98
N LEU A 160 -14.41 -14.66 1.34
CA LEU A 160 -14.15 -14.90 -0.09
C LEU A 160 -13.85 -16.38 -0.38
N TRP A 161 -13.15 -17.06 0.53
CA TRP A 161 -12.87 -18.49 0.38
C TRP A 161 -14.06 -19.37 0.74
N LYS A 162 -14.82 -19.02 1.79
CA LYS A 162 -15.99 -19.77 2.27
C LYS A 162 -17.12 -19.75 1.25
N TYR A 163 -17.43 -18.59 0.69
CA TYR A 163 -18.49 -18.48 -0.33
C TYR A 163 -17.99 -18.90 -1.71
N GLY A 164 -16.71 -18.71 -2.03
CA GLY A 164 -16.18 -18.97 -3.36
C GLY A 164 -17.02 -18.25 -4.42
N ASP A 165 -17.37 -18.95 -5.50
CA ASP A 165 -18.13 -18.36 -6.61
C ASP A 165 -19.60 -18.06 -6.24
N SER A 166 -20.13 -18.72 -5.20
CA SER A 166 -21.50 -18.47 -4.72
C SER A 166 -21.70 -17.06 -4.18
N ILE A 167 -20.62 -16.33 -3.83
CA ILE A 167 -20.71 -14.94 -3.38
C ILE A 167 -21.32 -14.02 -4.45
N LEU A 168 -21.27 -14.42 -5.72
CA LEU A 168 -21.84 -13.67 -6.84
C LEU A 168 -23.36 -13.89 -7.00
N ALA A 169 -23.94 -14.86 -6.28
CA ALA A 169 -25.37 -15.11 -6.30
C ALA A 169 -26.16 -13.89 -5.78
N LYS A 170 -27.38 -13.71 -6.30
CA LYS A 170 -28.22 -12.54 -5.98
C LYS A 170 -28.51 -12.43 -4.47
N GLU A 171 -28.71 -13.57 -3.79
CA GLU A 171 -28.92 -13.66 -2.34
C GLU A 171 -27.70 -13.20 -1.52
N ASN A 172 -26.48 -13.35 -2.06
CA ASN A 172 -25.23 -13.03 -1.37
C ASN A 172 -24.72 -11.60 -1.67
N ARG A 173 -25.50 -10.79 -2.39
CA ARG A 173 -25.14 -9.39 -2.70
C ARG A 173 -24.76 -8.54 -1.48
N PRO A 174 -25.47 -8.61 -0.33
CA PRO A 174 -25.05 -7.87 0.86
C PRO A 174 -23.68 -8.31 1.39
N VAL A 175 -23.40 -9.62 1.37
CA VAL A 175 -22.12 -10.19 1.81
C VAL A 175 -21.00 -9.74 0.88
N LEU A 176 -21.22 -9.80 -0.44
CA LEU A 176 -20.26 -9.30 -1.43
C LEU A 176 -19.98 -7.81 -1.23
N ALA A 177 -21.03 -7.00 -1.04
CA ALA A 177 -20.90 -5.56 -0.86
C ALA A 177 -20.13 -5.21 0.41
N ALA A 178 -20.48 -5.82 1.54
CA ALA A 178 -19.78 -5.63 2.80
C ALA A 178 -18.30 -6.06 2.70
N THR A 179 -18.03 -7.18 2.02
CA THR A 179 -16.65 -7.65 1.78
C THR A 179 -15.87 -6.65 0.96
N CYS A 180 -16.42 -6.14 -0.15
CA CYS A 180 -15.76 -5.13 -0.97
C CYS A 180 -15.51 -3.83 -0.19
N VAL A 181 -16.47 -3.37 0.61
CA VAL A 181 -16.32 -2.18 1.45
C VAL A 181 -15.21 -2.37 2.49
N ALA A 182 -15.14 -3.53 3.13
CA ALA A 182 -14.05 -3.86 4.06
C ALA A 182 -12.68 -3.87 3.36
N LEU A 183 -12.58 -4.42 2.14
CA LEU A 183 -11.33 -4.40 1.35
C LEU A 183 -10.90 -2.97 0.98
N MET A 184 -11.86 -2.09 0.66
CA MET A 184 -11.59 -0.67 0.42
C MET A 184 -11.18 0.06 1.70
N ALA A 185 -11.74 -0.32 2.86
CA ALA A 185 -11.32 0.21 4.16
C ALA A 185 -9.89 -0.22 4.50
N ILE A 186 -9.50 -1.48 4.23
CA ILE A 186 -8.11 -1.95 4.38
C ILE A 186 -7.16 -1.10 3.53
N MET A 187 -7.53 -0.78 2.28
CA MET A 187 -6.75 0.14 1.44
C MET A 187 -6.58 1.52 2.09
N PHE A 188 -7.67 2.12 2.60
CA PHE A 188 -7.60 3.42 3.29
C PHE A 188 -6.67 3.37 4.51
N PHE A 189 -6.84 2.37 5.38
CA PHE A 189 -6.04 2.22 6.59
C PHE A 189 -4.57 1.95 6.28
N THR A 190 -4.26 1.06 5.33
CA THR A 190 -2.87 0.78 4.96
C THR A 190 -2.16 2.00 4.36
N MET A 191 -2.83 2.78 3.51
CA MET A 191 -2.30 4.06 3.02
C MET A 191 -2.04 5.06 4.15
N GLY A 192 -3.01 5.24 5.05
CA GLY A 192 -2.86 6.11 6.22
C GLY A 192 -1.72 5.65 7.13
N GLY A 193 -1.60 4.33 7.36
CA GLY A 193 -0.53 3.71 8.11
C GLY A 193 0.85 3.97 7.50
N LEU A 194 1.00 3.86 6.18
CA LEU A 194 2.25 4.19 5.49
C LEU A 194 2.62 5.67 5.66
N VAL A 195 1.68 6.59 5.42
CA VAL A 195 1.92 8.04 5.51
C VAL A 195 2.32 8.43 6.94
N THR A 196 1.58 7.96 7.94
CA THR A 196 1.87 8.25 9.35
C THR A 196 3.14 7.56 9.83
N GLY A 197 3.43 6.34 9.38
CA GLY A 197 4.67 5.63 9.69
C GLY A 197 5.90 6.36 9.17
N LEU A 198 5.85 6.89 7.94
CA LEU A 198 6.92 7.73 7.38
C LEU A 198 7.11 9.04 8.17
N ALA A 199 6.03 9.62 8.69
CA ALA A 199 6.11 10.82 9.52
C ALA A 199 6.78 10.52 10.87
N ILE A 200 6.37 9.45 11.55
CA ILE A 200 6.91 9.04 12.86
C ILE A 200 8.37 8.59 12.74
N ALA A 201 8.72 7.85 11.69
CA ALA A 201 10.09 7.34 11.48
C ALA A 201 11.15 8.45 11.37
N LYS A 202 10.76 9.70 11.05
CA LYS A 202 11.67 10.85 10.98
C LYS A 202 11.93 11.48 12.34
N ILE A 203 11.11 11.19 13.34
CA ILE A 203 11.17 11.81 14.66
C ILE A 203 12.23 11.06 15.47
N LYS A 204 13.30 11.76 15.87
CA LYS A 204 14.45 11.14 16.54
C LYS A 204 15.01 9.94 15.75
N ALA A 205 15.11 10.12 14.43
CA ALA A 205 15.71 9.15 13.52
C ALA A 205 17.25 9.04 13.65
N LEU A 206 17.86 9.81 14.55
CA LEU A 206 19.30 9.88 14.85
C LEU A 206 19.48 9.94 16.37
#